data_AF-A0A4Z0W5T6-F1
#
_entry.id   AF-A0A4Z0W5T6-F1
#
_cell.length_a   1.000
_cell.length_b   1.000
_cell.length_c   1.000
_cell.angle_alpha   90.00
_cell.angle_beta   90.00
_cell.angle_gamma   90.00
#
_symmetry.space_group_name_H-M   'P 1'
#
loop_
_entity.id
_entity.type
_entity.pdbx_description
1 polymer ?
#
loop_
_entity_poly.entity_id
_entity_poly.type
_entity_poly.pdbx_seq_one_letter_code
_entity_poly.pdbx_strand_id
1 'polypeptide(L)'
;MFYLGLFFVANLLFCVAYVVRDMAWLRAITILAASLTLPYFFAQSEPLYSAMGWQVAFIVINTVNLTVLLLERRPIRMTEAEQQLHISTFRTLTPREMLRVLKPAQWAEAQPGDRLIEHGVRLGQLMLIHQGRAEVRKHGVFRANVGPGDFIGEMSFATGNPTSADVVATEPVQYLVWQREDLERLYLKHPNLKNAMQNILGIDMAHKLSRHGDPVAETG
;
A
#
# COMPACT_ATOMS: atom_id res chain seq x y z
N MET A 1 -4.32 -30.62 44.49
CA MET A 1 -4.60 -29.19 44.76
C MET A 1 -4.04 -28.26 43.69
N PHE A 2 -2.73 -28.28 43.40
CA PHE A 2 -2.10 -27.35 42.45
C PHE A 2 -2.72 -27.38 41.03
N TYR A 3 -2.80 -28.54 40.38
CA TYR A 3 -3.36 -28.66 39.02
C TYR A 3 -4.84 -28.26 38.93
N LEU A 4 -5.60 -28.51 39.99
CA LEU A 4 -7.00 -28.10 40.08
C LEU A 4 -7.13 -26.57 40.18
N GLY A 5 -6.26 -25.91 40.94
CA GLY A 5 -6.18 -24.45 40.98
C GLY A 5 -5.86 -23.86 39.60
N LEU A 6 -4.91 -24.46 38.88
CA LEU A 6 -4.55 -24.06 37.51
C LEU A 6 -5.75 -24.16 36.56
N PHE A 7 -6.55 -25.22 36.69
CA PHE A 7 -7.77 -25.42 35.91
C PHE A 7 -8.83 -24.35 36.20
N PHE A 8 -9.06 -23.97 37.46
CA PHE A 8 -10.00 -22.88 37.78
C PHE A 8 -9.52 -21.52 37.26
N VAL A 9 -8.21 -21.24 37.35
CA VAL A 9 -7.62 -20.03 36.77
C VAL A 9 -7.81 -20.02 35.26
N ALA A 10 -7.60 -21.15 34.57
CA ALA A 10 -7.86 -21.27 33.14
C ALA A 10 -9.33 -20.96 32.77
N ASN A 11 -10.28 -21.49 33.53
CA ASN A 11 -11.71 -21.20 33.31
C ASN A 11 -12.06 -19.73 33.55
N LEU A 12 -11.46 -19.08 34.55
CA LEU A 12 -11.63 -17.64 34.76
C LEU A 12 -11.09 -16.84 33.57
N LEU A 13 -9.94 -17.22 33.01
CA LEU A 13 -9.38 -16.60 31.81
C LEU A 13 -10.29 -16.79 30.59
N PHE A 14 -10.94 -17.95 30.44
CA PHE A 14 -11.98 -18.12 29.41
C PHE A 14 -13.16 -17.17 29.61
N CYS A 15 -13.63 -16.98 30.85
CA CYS A 15 -14.68 -16.00 31.15
C CYS A 15 -14.24 -14.56 30.80
N VAL A 16 -13.01 -14.18 31.16
CA VAL A 16 -12.44 -12.87 30.81
C VAL A 16 -12.35 -12.71 29.29
N ALA A 17 -11.95 -13.75 28.57
CA ALA A 17 -11.88 -13.75 27.11
C ALA A 17 -13.23 -13.37 26.47
N TYR A 18 -14.36 -13.88 26.97
CA TYR A 18 -15.70 -13.53 26.45
C TYR A 18 -16.07 -12.04 26.62
N VAL A 19 -15.42 -11.32 27.54
CA VAL A 19 -15.66 -9.88 27.77
C VAL A 19 -14.74 -9.01 26.91
N VAL A 20 -13.57 -9.52 26.54
CA VAL A 20 -12.56 -8.78 25.79
C VAL A 20 -13.02 -8.51 24.35
N ARG A 21 -13.06 -7.23 23.98
CA ARG A 21 -13.45 -6.79 22.63
C ARG A 21 -12.30 -6.75 21.63
N ASP A 22 -11.06 -6.57 22.09
CA ASP A 22 -9.91 -6.58 21.20
C ASP A 22 -9.57 -8.02 20.77
N MET A 23 -9.62 -8.26 19.46
CA MET A 23 -9.43 -9.58 18.88
C MET A 23 -8.04 -10.18 19.18
N ALA A 24 -6.98 -9.37 19.32
CA ALA A 24 -5.65 -9.90 19.61
C ALA A 24 -5.56 -10.37 21.07
N TRP A 25 -6.07 -9.56 22.00
CA TRP A 25 -6.13 -9.94 23.41
C TRP A 25 -7.03 -11.16 23.66
N LEU A 26 -8.17 -11.25 22.97
CA LEU A 26 -9.03 -12.43 22.99
C LEU A 26 -8.25 -13.70 22.65
N ARG A 27 -7.48 -13.69 21.55
CA ARG A 27 -6.67 -14.85 21.13
C ARG A 27 -5.55 -15.16 22.12
N ALA A 28 -4.83 -14.14 22.60
CA ALA A 28 -3.74 -14.34 23.56
C ALA A 28 -4.23 -14.97 24.88
N ILE A 29 -5.34 -14.47 25.43
CA ILE A 29 -5.92 -14.97 26.69
C ILE A 29 -6.44 -16.40 26.51
N THR A 30 -7.10 -16.70 25.39
CA THR A 30 -7.64 -18.05 25.14
C THR A 30 -6.53 -19.09 24.89
N ILE A 31 -5.41 -18.72 24.28
CA ILE A 31 -4.22 -19.60 24.16
C ILE A 31 -3.64 -19.89 25.55
N LEU A 32 -3.47 -18.86 26.38
CA LEU A 32 -2.97 -19.02 27.74
C LEU A 32 -3.90 -19.90 28.57
N ALA A 33 -5.21 -19.63 28.55
CA ALA A 33 -6.22 -20.41 29.25
C ALA A 33 -6.19 -21.89 28.83
N ALA A 34 -6.21 -22.19 27.53
CA ALA A 34 -6.16 -23.55 27.03
C ALA A 34 -4.87 -24.28 27.47
N SER A 35 -3.72 -23.60 27.41
CA SER A 35 -2.44 -24.16 27.84
C SER A 35 -2.43 -24.54 29.33
N LEU A 36 -3.07 -23.73 30.17
CA LEU A 36 -3.18 -23.97 31.61
C LEU A 36 -4.11 -25.14 31.98
N THR A 37 -4.97 -25.59 31.07
CA THR A 37 -5.79 -26.81 31.31
C THR A 37 -5.02 -28.11 31.10
N LEU A 38 -3.97 -28.11 30.27
CA LEU A 38 -3.25 -29.32 29.87
C LEU A 38 -2.62 -30.07 31.06
N PRO A 39 -1.96 -29.42 32.03
CA PRO A 39 -1.40 -30.12 33.20
C PRO A 39 -2.46 -30.82 34.03
N TYR A 40 -3.68 -30.25 34.12
CA TYR A 40 -4.79 -30.87 34.85
C TYR A 40 -5.30 -32.15 34.16
N PHE A 41 -5.38 -32.16 32.83
CA PHE A 41 -5.80 -33.35 32.06
C PHE A 41 -4.74 -34.45 32.04
N PHE A 42 -3.46 -34.06 32.03
CA PHE A 42 -2.34 -35.01 32.07
C PHE A 42 -2.16 -35.66 33.45
N ALA A 43 -2.36 -34.90 34.53
CA ALA A 43 -2.14 -35.36 35.91
C ALA A 43 -3.31 -36.14 36.53
N GLN A 44 -4.35 -36.47 35.75
CA GLN A 44 -5.41 -37.38 36.20
C GLN A 44 -4.89 -38.81 36.36
N SER A 45 -5.56 -39.61 37.20
CA SER A 45 -5.25 -41.04 37.35
C SER A 45 -5.31 -41.81 36.03
N GLU A 46 -6.24 -41.42 35.15
CA GLU A 46 -6.25 -41.80 33.73
C GLU A 46 -6.15 -40.51 32.90
N PRO A 47 -5.03 -40.26 32.19
CA PRO A 47 -4.86 -39.06 31.41
C PRO A 47 -5.93 -38.89 30.32
N LEU A 48 -6.52 -37.71 30.25
CA LEU A 48 -7.61 -37.39 29.31
C LEU A 48 -7.05 -36.96 27.94
N TYR A 49 -6.46 -37.89 27.20
CA TYR A 49 -5.81 -37.60 25.91
C TYR A 49 -6.73 -36.96 24.88
N SER A 50 -8.01 -37.35 24.85
CA SER A 50 -9.01 -36.77 23.94
C SER A 50 -9.23 -35.28 24.20
N ALA A 51 -9.38 -34.87 25.47
CA ALA A 51 -9.52 -33.48 25.87
C ALA A 51 -8.25 -32.66 25.56
N MET A 52 -7.07 -33.25 25.82
CA MET A 52 -5.79 -32.63 25.48
C MET A 52 -5.66 -32.40 23.97
N GLY A 53 -6.06 -33.37 23.15
CA GLY A 53 -6.06 -33.24 21.68
C GLY A 53 -6.88 -32.03 21.20
N TRP A 54 -8.08 -31.85 21.73
CA TRP A 54 -8.92 -30.69 21.42
C TRP A 54 -8.31 -29.37 21.89
N GLN A 55 -7.68 -29.32 23.06
CA GLN A 55 -7.00 -28.11 23.53
C GLN A 55 -5.78 -27.76 22.68
N VAL A 56 -5.00 -28.76 22.24
CA VAL A 56 -3.87 -28.53 21.34
C VAL A 56 -4.36 -27.98 19.99
N ALA A 57 -5.40 -28.58 19.40
CA ALA A 57 -5.99 -28.06 18.16
C ALA A 57 -6.47 -26.60 18.32
N PHE A 58 -7.15 -26.31 19.43
CA PHE A 58 -7.62 -24.96 19.75
C PHE A 58 -6.45 -23.96 19.90
N ILE A 59 -5.37 -24.35 20.59
CA ILE A 59 -4.15 -23.52 20.74
C ILE A 59 -3.53 -23.24 19.38
N VAL A 60 -3.39 -24.25 18.51
CA VAL A 60 -2.81 -24.09 17.17
C VAL A 60 -3.62 -23.10 16.34
N ILE A 61 -4.94 -23.28 16.25
CA ILE A 61 -5.82 -22.39 15.48
C ILE A 61 -5.73 -20.95 16.01
N ASN A 62 -5.83 -20.76 17.33
CA ASN A 62 -5.77 -19.41 17.90
C ASN A 62 -4.38 -18.78 17.76
N THR A 63 -3.30 -19.55 17.78
CA THR A 63 -1.92 -19.08 17.55
C THR A 63 -1.73 -18.59 16.12
N VAL A 64 -2.21 -19.35 15.13
CA VAL A 64 -2.20 -18.93 13.72
C VAL A 64 -2.98 -17.63 13.55
N ASN A 65 -4.21 -17.57 14.07
CA ASN A 65 -5.05 -16.37 13.99
C ASN A 65 -4.40 -15.15 14.68
N LEU A 66 -3.79 -15.35 15.85
CA LEU A 66 -3.05 -14.28 16.54
C LEU A 66 -1.86 -13.81 15.73
N THR A 67 -1.10 -14.74 15.13
CA THR A 67 0.06 -14.42 14.31
C THR A 67 -0.34 -13.63 13.07
N VAL A 68 -1.39 -14.07 12.34
CA VAL A 68 -1.93 -13.32 11.19
C VAL A 68 -2.33 -11.91 11.60
N LEU A 69 -3.09 -11.76 12.69
CA LEU A 69 -3.52 -10.46 13.18
C LEU A 69 -2.35 -9.56 13.61
N LEU A 70 -1.32 -10.12 14.26
CA LEU A 70 -0.13 -9.36 14.67
C LEU A 70 0.73 -8.96 13.47
N LEU A 71 0.85 -9.81 12.46
CA LEU A 71 1.52 -9.47 11.20
C LEU A 71 0.75 -8.36 10.46
N GLU A 72 -0.59 -8.42 10.48
CA GLU A 72 -1.47 -7.34 10.01
C GLU A 72 -1.44 -6.09 10.91
N ARG A 73 -0.94 -6.15 12.14
CA ARG A 73 -0.77 -4.95 12.98
C ARG A 73 0.63 -4.36 12.92
N ARG A 74 1.62 -5.04 12.30
CA ARG A 74 2.98 -4.50 12.20
C ARG A 74 2.97 -3.14 11.48
N PRO A 75 3.46 -2.07 12.14
CA PRO A 75 3.58 -0.76 11.50
C PRO A 75 4.57 -0.89 10.36
N ILE A 76 4.18 -0.43 9.18
CA ILE A 76 5.11 -0.30 8.08
C ILE A 76 6.08 0.83 8.43
N ARG A 77 7.38 0.53 8.38
CA ARG A 77 8.40 1.57 8.34
C ARG A 77 8.44 2.13 6.93
N MET A 78 8.12 3.41 6.80
CA MET A 78 8.29 4.17 5.56
C MET A 78 9.52 5.05 5.70
N THR A 79 10.29 5.17 4.63
CA THR A 79 11.33 6.19 4.49
C THR A 79 10.70 7.58 4.41
N GLU A 80 11.48 8.64 4.64
CA GLU A 80 10.97 10.02 4.57
C GLU A 80 10.39 10.35 3.18
N ALA A 81 11.04 9.89 2.10
CA ALA A 81 10.55 10.06 0.73
C ALA A 81 9.19 9.36 0.50
N GLU A 82 9.03 8.14 1.01
CA GLU A 82 7.76 7.41 0.93
C GLU A 82 6.66 8.11 1.75
N GLN A 83 6.97 8.64 2.93
CA GLN A 83 6.02 9.40 3.73
C GLN A 83 5.56 10.68 3.01
N GLN A 84 6.50 11.39 2.38
CA GLN A 84 6.18 12.57 1.57
C GLN A 84 5.28 12.23 0.39
N LEU A 85 5.57 11.14 -0.34
CA LEU A 85 4.73 10.64 -1.43
C LEU A 85 3.32 10.24 -0.96
N HIS A 86 3.21 9.63 0.23
CA HIS A 86 1.92 9.29 0.83
C HIS A 86 1.09 10.54 1.09
N ILE A 87 1.70 11.55 1.69
CA ILE A 87 1.04 12.80 2.03
C ILE A 87 0.84 13.67 0.80
N SER A 88 1.62 13.61 -0.27
CA SER A 88 1.42 14.49 -1.43
C SER A 88 0.46 13.89 -2.46
N THR A 89 0.70 12.64 -2.84
CA THR A 89 0.13 12.04 -4.06
C THR A 89 -0.81 10.88 -3.76
N PHE A 90 -0.44 10.04 -2.81
CA PHE A 90 -1.14 8.77 -2.54
C PHE A 90 -2.03 8.83 -1.28
N ARG A 91 -2.58 10.00 -0.92
CA ARG A 91 -3.35 10.23 0.31
C ARG A 91 -4.56 9.29 0.46
N THR A 92 -5.14 8.84 -0.65
CA THR A 92 -6.30 7.97 -0.67
C THR A 92 -5.97 6.49 -0.46
N LEU A 93 -4.69 6.11 -0.50
CA LEU A 93 -4.23 4.75 -0.25
C LEU A 93 -3.84 4.58 1.23
N THR A 94 -4.06 3.39 1.79
CA THR A 94 -3.38 3.04 3.04
C THR A 94 -1.87 2.94 2.83
N PRO A 95 -1.02 3.10 3.87
CA PRO A 95 0.42 2.92 3.74
C PRO A 95 0.84 1.60 3.09
N ARG A 96 0.10 0.52 3.37
CA ARG A 96 0.31 -0.81 2.75
C ARG A 96 0.05 -0.81 1.26
N GLU A 97 -1.05 -0.20 0.86
CA GLU A 97 -1.44 -0.12 -0.54
C GLU A 97 -0.48 0.73 -1.34
N MET A 98 -0.06 1.88 -0.80
CA MET A 98 0.96 2.71 -1.42
C MET A 98 2.27 1.94 -1.59
N LEU A 99 2.78 1.26 -0.55
CA LEU A 99 4.00 0.48 -0.69
C LEU A 99 3.88 -0.65 -1.72
N ARG A 100 2.70 -1.25 -1.88
CA ARG A 100 2.46 -2.25 -2.95
C ARG A 100 2.54 -1.61 -4.34
N VAL A 101 2.06 -0.37 -4.50
CA VAL A 101 2.17 0.41 -5.74
C VAL A 101 3.61 0.86 -5.99
N LEU A 102 4.34 1.27 -4.95
CA LEU A 102 5.75 1.69 -5.07
C LEU A 102 6.70 0.51 -5.33
N LYS A 103 6.36 -0.70 -4.90
CA LYS A 103 7.22 -1.88 -5.05
C LYS A 103 7.66 -2.18 -6.50
N PRO A 104 6.79 -2.13 -7.53
CA PRO A 104 7.21 -2.27 -8.93
C PRO A 104 7.79 -0.98 -9.54
N ALA A 105 7.80 0.14 -8.82
CA ALA A 105 8.35 1.39 -9.29
C ALA A 105 9.89 1.37 -9.23
N GLN A 106 10.52 2.02 -10.20
CA GLN A 106 11.98 2.23 -10.22
C GLN A 106 12.28 3.72 -10.09
N TRP A 107 13.26 4.06 -9.25
CA TRP A 107 13.79 5.41 -9.18
C TRP A 107 14.68 5.69 -10.39
N ALA A 108 14.50 6.85 -10.99
CA ALA A 108 15.29 7.37 -12.09
C ALA A 108 15.62 8.85 -11.87
N GLU A 109 16.67 9.30 -12.52
CA GLU A 109 17.13 10.69 -12.47
C GLU A 109 17.27 11.25 -13.90
N ALA A 110 17.08 12.55 -14.04
CA ALA A 110 17.26 13.29 -15.29
C ALA A 110 17.96 14.63 -15.00
N GLN A 111 18.84 15.04 -15.92
CA GLN A 111 19.54 16.32 -15.86
C GLN A 111 18.79 17.39 -16.65
N PRO A 112 19.05 18.69 -16.39
CA PRO A 112 18.45 19.77 -17.18
C PRO A 112 18.70 19.58 -18.67
N GLY A 113 17.63 19.65 -19.48
CA GLY A 113 17.67 19.43 -20.92
C GLY A 113 17.34 17.99 -21.35
N ASP A 114 17.37 17.01 -20.44
CA ASP A 114 16.98 15.65 -20.75
C ASP A 114 15.48 15.56 -21.05
N ARG A 115 15.13 14.75 -22.06
CA ARG A 115 13.74 14.46 -22.41
C ARG A 115 13.27 13.26 -21.59
N LEU A 116 12.35 13.48 -20.67
CA LEU A 116 11.68 12.41 -19.92
C LEU A 116 10.63 11.71 -20.80
N ILE A 117 9.95 12.48 -21.66
CA ILE A 117 8.99 11.97 -22.63
C ILE A 117 9.25 12.64 -23.97
N GLU A 118 9.26 11.83 -25.03
CA GLU A 118 9.29 12.29 -26.41
C GLU A 118 7.88 12.24 -27.01
N HIS A 119 7.51 13.27 -27.76
CA HIS A 119 6.23 13.37 -28.45
C HIS A 119 6.04 12.28 -29.53
N GLY A 120 4.83 11.74 -29.65
CA GLY A 120 4.44 10.81 -30.72
C GLY A 120 4.90 9.37 -30.51
N VAL A 121 5.53 9.06 -29.37
CA VAL A 121 5.97 7.72 -29.02
C VAL A 121 4.90 7.02 -28.20
N ARG A 122 4.71 5.71 -28.42
CA ARG A 122 3.89 4.90 -27.52
C ARG A 122 4.64 4.67 -26.22
N LEU A 123 4.24 5.38 -25.17
CA LEU A 123 4.86 5.24 -23.86
C LEU A 123 4.24 4.05 -23.12
N GLY A 124 5.02 2.98 -22.96
CA GLY A 124 4.68 1.81 -22.14
C GLY A 124 4.93 2.02 -20.64
N GLN A 125 5.05 3.28 -20.20
CA GLN A 125 5.47 3.66 -18.86
C GLN A 125 4.58 4.76 -18.29
N LEU A 126 4.44 4.75 -16.98
CA LEU A 126 3.89 5.85 -16.19
C LEU A 126 5.01 6.40 -15.33
N MET A 127 5.09 7.71 -15.17
CA MET A 127 6.12 8.31 -14.32
C MET A 127 5.51 9.31 -13.34
N LEU A 128 6.15 9.51 -12.19
CA LEU A 128 5.75 10.46 -11.15
C LEU A 128 6.97 11.26 -10.71
N ILE A 129 6.91 12.59 -10.82
CA ILE A 129 8.00 13.46 -10.38
C ILE A 129 8.00 13.49 -8.85
N HIS A 130 9.13 13.16 -8.24
CA HIS A 130 9.32 13.22 -6.79
C HIS A 130 10.01 14.54 -6.38
N GLN A 131 11.06 14.92 -7.10
CA GLN A 131 11.83 16.15 -6.90
C GLN A 131 12.22 16.76 -8.24
N GLY A 132 12.44 18.07 -8.26
CA GLY A 132 12.77 18.80 -9.48
C GLY A 132 11.55 19.25 -10.28
N ARG A 133 11.80 19.83 -11.46
CA ARG A 133 10.80 20.38 -12.36
C ARG A 133 11.13 20.08 -13.82
N ALA A 134 10.07 19.98 -14.60
CA ALA A 134 10.13 19.81 -16.04
C ALA A 134 9.04 20.64 -16.73
N GLU A 135 9.21 20.84 -18.03
CA GLU A 135 8.27 21.55 -18.89
C GLU A 135 7.60 20.59 -19.87
N VAL A 136 6.30 20.75 -20.04
CA VAL A 136 5.53 20.13 -21.10
C VAL A 136 5.59 21.04 -22.33
N ARG A 137 6.10 20.53 -23.45
CA ARG A 137 6.21 21.26 -24.72
C ARG A 137 5.45 20.52 -25.82
N LYS A 138 4.55 21.22 -26.50
CA LYS A 138 3.79 20.66 -27.63
C LYS A 138 4.18 21.38 -28.92
N HIS A 139 4.78 20.64 -29.86
CA HIS A 139 5.39 21.20 -31.08
C HIS A 139 6.42 22.29 -30.76
N GLY A 140 7.28 22.06 -29.76
CA GLY A 140 8.30 23.01 -29.31
C GLY A 140 7.77 24.20 -28.50
N VAL A 141 6.46 24.42 -28.43
CA VAL A 141 5.84 25.50 -27.67
C VAL A 141 5.58 25.06 -26.23
N PHE A 142 6.03 25.86 -25.25
CA PHE A 142 5.73 25.68 -23.84
C PHE A 142 4.22 25.62 -23.57
N ARG A 143 3.78 24.67 -22.75
CA ARG A 143 2.36 24.50 -22.36
C ARG A 143 2.15 24.57 -20.87
N ALA A 144 3.00 23.91 -20.09
CA ALA A 144 2.91 23.94 -18.64
C ALA A 144 4.21 23.49 -17.98
N ASN A 145 4.32 23.83 -16.70
CA ASN A 145 5.30 23.26 -15.79
C ASN A 145 4.69 22.05 -15.07
N VAL A 146 5.50 21.01 -14.88
CA VAL A 146 5.21 19.85 -14.04
C VAL A 146 6.30 19.70 -12.99
N GLY A 147 5.95 19.21 -11.80
CA GLY A 147 6.85 19.13 -10.66
C GLY A 147 6.42 18.06 -9.65
N PRO A 148 6.91 18.14 -8.40
CA PRO A 148 6.69 17.11 -7.39
C PRO A 148 5.21 16.77 -7.18
N GLY A 149 4.86 15.49 -7.32
CA GLY A 149 3.51 14.98 -7.21
C GLY A 149 2.72 14.92 -8.52
N ASP A 150 3.22 15.54 -9.60
CA ASP A 150 2.60 15.44 -10.93
C ASP A 150 3.02 14.13 -11.61
N PHE A 151 2.04 13.39 -12.13
CA PHE A 151 2.34 12.29 -13.05
C PHE A 151 2.80 12.83 -14.40
N ILE A 152 3.54 12.04 -15.18
CA ILE A 152 3.77 12.34 -16.60
C ILE A 152 3.58 11.07 -17.42
N GLY A 153 3.04 11.23 -18.64
CA GLY A 153 2.72 10.11 -19.51
C GLY A 153 1.41 9.40 -19.17
N GLU A 154 0.67 9.88 -18.17
CA GLU A 154 -0.59 9.34 -17.69
C GLU A 154 -1.67 9.23 -18.78
N MET A 155 -1.73 10.20 -19.69
CA MET A 155 -2.69 10.16 -20.80
C MET A 155 -2.38 9.02 -21.79
N SER A 156 -1.11 8.87 -22.19
CA SER A 156 -0.65 7.76 -23.04
C SER A 156 -0.85 6.43 -22.31
N PHE A 157 -0.57 6.40 -21.00
CA PHE A 157 -0.74 5.23 -20.17
C PHE A 157 -2.21 4.79 -20.07
N ALA A 158 -3.13 5.72 -19.85
CA ALA A 158 -4.55 5.44 -19.68
C ALA A 158 -5.27 5.12 -20.99
N THR A 159 -4.92 5.81 -22.09
CA THR A 159 -5.61 5.68 -23.38
C THR A 159 -4.96 4.67 -24.32
N GLY A 160 -3.67 4.37 -24.14
CA GLY A 160 -2.88 3.59 -25.09
C GLY A 160 -2.46 4.36 -26.36
N ASN A 161 -2.87 5.62 -26.50
CA ASN A 161 -2.48 6.48 -27.60
C ASN A 161 -1.02 6.95 -27.45
N PRO A 162 -0.35 7.36 -28.55
CA PRO A 162 0.96 8.00 -28.47
C PRO A 162 0.95 9.26 -27.58
N THR A 163 2.11 9.61 -27.04
CA THR A 163 2.33 10.80 -26.23
C THR A 163 1.99 12.08 -27.00
N SER A 164 1.32 13.02 -26.34
CA SER A 164 0.78 14.24 -26.96
C SER A 164 1.73 15.45 -26.93
N ALA A 165 2.82 15.36 -26.18
CA ALA A 165 3.78 16.43 -25.94
C ALA A 165 5.11 15.84 -25.45
N ASP A 166 6.19 16.61 -25.62
CA ASP A 166 7.47 16.35 -24.99
C ASP A 166 7.43 16.80 -23.53
N VAL A 167 8.20 16.12 -22.67
CA VAL A 167 8.47 16.57 -21.30
C VAL A 167 9.98 16.66 -21.11
N VAL A 168 10.46 17.86 -20.79
CA VAL A 168 11.90 18.17 -20.73
C VAL A 168 12.26 18.69 -19.35
N ALA A 169 13.25 18.09 -18.70
CA ALA A 169 13.77 18.55 -17.42
C ALA A 169 14.31 19.99 -17.52
N THR A 170 13.91 20.86 -16.59
CA THR A 170 14.45 22.22 -16.48
C THR A 170 15.49 22.36 -15.37
N GLU A 171 15.47 21.44 -14.42
CA GLU A 171 16.42 21.30 -13.32
C GLU A 171 16.67 19.79 -13.09
N PRO A 172 17.61 19.36 -12.24
CA PRO A 172 17.75 17.95 -11.90
C PRO A 172 16.43 17.38 -11.36
N VAL A 173 15.96 16.28 -11.95
CA VAL A 173 14.69 15.64 -11.61
C VAL A 173 14.94 14.24 -11.06
N GLN A 174 14.34 13.93 -9.91
CA GLN A 174 14.19 12.56 -9.43
C GLN A 174 12.73 12.13 -9.58
N TYR A 175 12.51 10.96 -10.17
CA TYR A 175 11.17 10.50 -10.49
C TYR A 175 11.07 8.98 -10.38
N LEU A 176 9.83 8.52 -10.19
CA LEU A 176 9.47 7.11 -10.20
C LEU A 176 8.99 6.72 -11.59
N VAL A 177 9.35 5.53 -12.04
CA VAL A 177 8.94 4.93 -13.31
C VAL A 177 8.27 3.59 -13.05
N TRP A 178 7.08 3.41 -13.61
CA TRP A 178 6.40 2.12 -13.66
C TRP A 178 6.30 1.63 -15.10
N GLN A 179 6.70 0.38 -15.34
CA GLN A 179 6.37 -0.31 -16.59
C GLN A 179 4.89 -0.72 -16.57
N ARG A 180 4.22 -0.65 -17.73
CA ARG A 180 2.81 -1.02 -17.86
C ARG A 180 2.55 -2.44 -17.42
N GLU A 181 3.40 -3.39 -17.83
CA GLU A 181 3.23 -4.80 -17.53
C GLU A 181 3.27 -5.06 -16.02
N ASP A 182 4.10 -4.34 -15.27
CA ASP A 182 4.22 -4.52 -13.83
C ASP A 182 3.04 -3.92 -13.06
N LEU A 183 2.53 -2.77 -13.49
CA LEU A 183 1.27 -2.23 -12.96
C LEU A 183 0.07 -3.11 -13.28
N GLU A 184 -0.02 -3.65 -14.50
CA GLU A 184 -1.10 -4.57 -14.88
C GLU A 184 -1.07 -5.85 -14.04
N ARG A 185 0.11 -6.44 -13.82
CA ARG A 185 0.27 -7.59 -12.91
C ARG A 185 -0.15 -7.25 -11.47
N LEU A 186 0.16 -6.05 -11.00
CA LEU A 186 -0.29 -5.59 -9.68
C LEU A 186 -1.81 -5.48 -9.61
N TYR A 187 -2.44 -4.91 -10.65
CA TYR A 187 -3.89 -4.74 -10.74
C TYR A 187 -4.64 -6.07 -10.80
N LEU A 188 -4.08 -7.09 -11.47
CA LEU A 188 -4.65 -8.44 -11.48
C LEU A 188 -4.69 -9.07 -10.08
N LYS A 189 -3.68 -8.81 -9.25
CA LYS A 189 -3.60 -9.34 -7.87
C LYS A 189 -4.42 -8.52 -6.89
N HIS A 190 -4.57 -7.22 -7.13
CA HIS A 190 -5.24 -6.29 -6.23
C HIS A 190 -6.16 -5.33 -7.02
N PRO A 191 -7.36 -5.78 -7.40
CA PRO A 191 -8.28 -4.98 -8.22
C PRO A 191 -8.68 -3.63 -7.58
N ASN A 192 -8.72 -3.56 -6.25
CA ASN A 192 -8.96 -2.32 -5.50
C ASN A 192 -7.88 -1.25 -5.77
N LEU A 193 -6.63 -1.65 -5.97
CA LEU A 193 -5.54 -0.72 -6.30
C LEU A 193 -5.72 -0.11 -7.68
N LYS A 194 -6.28 -0.85 -8.64
CA LYS A 194 -6.55 -0.32 -9.98
C LYS A 194 -7.51 0.87 -9.91
N ASN A 195 -8.63 0.71 -9.22
CA ASN A 195 -9.63 1.77 -9.08
C ASN A 195 -9.05 2.98 -8.34
N ALA A 196 -8.28 2.74 -7.27
CA ALA A 196 -7.65 3.82 -6.52
C ALA A 196 -6.60 4.58 -7.36
N MET A 197 -5.77 3.88 -8.13
CA MET A 197 -4.81 4.50 -9.04
C MET A 197 -5.49 5.28 -10.16
N GLN A 198 -6.56 4.75 -10.76
CA GLN A 198 -7.34 5.47 -11.76
C GLN A 198 -7.95 6.76 -11.20
N ASN A 199 -8.42 6.73 -9.94
CA ASN A 199 -8.91 7.93 -9.27
C ASN A 199 -7.80 8.97 -9.05
N ILE A 200 -6.63 8.54 -8.57
CA ILE A 200 -5.46 9.43 -8.37
C ILE A 200 -5.03 10.07 -9.69
N LEU A 201 -4.89 9.28 -10.76
CA LEU A 201 -4.55 9.78 -12.09
C LEU A 201 -5.65 10.72 -12.64
N GLY A 202 -6.92 10.41 -12.40
CA GLY A 202 -8.03 11.28 -12.79
C GLY A 202 -7.98 12.64 -12.12
N ILE A 203 -7.70 12.69 -10.82
CA ILE A 203 -7.54 13.94 -10.06
C ILE A 203 -6.34 14.74 -10.58
N ASP A 204 -5.19 14.08 -10.80
CA ASP A 204 -3.99 14.71 -11.36
C ASP A 204 -4.24 15.33 -12.75
N MET A 205 -4.87 14.59 -13.66
CA MET A 205 -5.25 15.13 -14.98
C MET A 205 -6.21 16.31 -14.87
N ALA A 206 -7.22 16.24 -13.98
CA ALA A 206 -8.17 17.32 -13.78
C ALA A 206 -7.48 18.59 -13.26
N HIS A 207 -6.54 18.44 -12.31
CA HIS A 207 -5.71 19.55 -11.84
C HIS A 207 -4.89 20.16 -12.97
N LYS A 208 -4.25 19.35 -13.82
CA LYS A 208 -3.51 19.87 -14.97
C LYS A 208 -4.40 20.61 -15.96
N LEU A 209 -5.59 20.09 -16.28
CA LEU A 209 -6.52 20.77 -17.17
C LEU A 209 -6.93 22.14 -16.64
N SER A 210 -7.21 22.25 -15.34
CA SER A 210 -7.52 23.56 -14.72
C SER A 210 -6.38 24.56 -14.81
N ARG A 211 -5.12 24.11 -14.79
CA ARG A 211 -3.93 24.97 -14.97
C ARG A 211 -3.71 25.43 -16.42
N HIS A 212 -4.31 24.74 -17.40
CA HIS A 212 -4.25 25.09 -18.82
C HIS A 212 -5.48 25.87 -19.30
N GLY A 213 -6.50 26.02 -18.45
CA GLY A 213 -7.80 26.57 -18.80
C GLY A 213 -7.92 28.10 -18.78
N ASP A 214 -6.87 28.85 -18.42
CA ASP A 214 -6.89 30.31 -18.54
C ASP A 214 -6.71 30.71 -20.02
N PRO A 215 -7.74 31.28 -20.68
CA PRO A 215 -7.61 31.71 -22.05
C PRO A 215 -6.65 32.90 -22.11
N VAL A 216 -5.60 32.76 -22.92
CA VAL A 216 -4.90 33.91 -23.48
C VAL A 216 -5.96 34.71 -24.23
N ALA A 217 -6.35 35.86 -23.67
CA ALA A 217 -7.23 36.80 -24.34
C ALA A 217 -6.62 37.11 -25.72
N GLU A 218 -7.33 36.71 -26.77
CA GLU A 218 -7.12 37.22 -28.11
C GLU A 218 -7.42 38.72 -28.07
N THR A 219 -6.40 39.54 -27.81
CA THR A 219 -6.44 40.95 -28.16
C THR A 219 -6.41 41.06 -29.68
N GLY A 220 -7.61 41.15 -30.25
CA GLY A 220 -7.85 41.89 -31.50
C GLY A 220 -7.83 43.39 -31.28
#